data_AF-A0A7W0KVX4-F1
#
_entry.id   AF-A0A7W0KVX4-F1
#
_cell.length_a   1.000
_cell.length_b   1.000
_cell.length_c   1.000
_cell.angle_alpha   90.00
_cell.angle_beta   90.00
_cell.angle_gamma   90.00
#
_symmetry.space_group_name_H-M   'P 1'
#
loop_
_entity.id
_entity.type
_entity.pdbx_description
1 polymer ?
#
loop_
_entity_poly.entity_id
_entity_poly.type
_entity_poly.pdbx_seq_one_letter_code
_entity_poly.pdbx_strand_id
1 'polypeptide(L)'
;MLAELTGRIAKQEGRHIDFYVAEARCRLGASRAAPRIVRSALRHLWRPVGTGVMPTEETDFVIHHLFGGPDGGPFTSRIDRRIDGLPGLEGLGLIRGAVTARAA
;
A
#
# COMPACT_ATOMS: atom_id res chain seq x y z
N MET A 1 3.38 -12.95 -24.09
CA MET A 1 2.39 -11.87 -24.35
C MET A 1 1.87 -11.23 -23.06
N LEU A 2 1.20 -11.94 -22.13
CA LEU A 2 0.67 -11.34 -20.89
C LEU A 2 1.76 -10.88 -19.90
N ALA A 3 2.80 -11.70 -19.69
CA ALA A 3 3.94 -11.32 -18.83
C ALA A 3 4.66 -10.07 -19.34
N GLU A 4 4.80 -9.91 -20.65
CA GLU A 4 5.43 -8.75 -21.26
C GLU A 4 4.55 -7.49 -21.15
N LEU A 5 3.24 -7.63 -21.34
CA LEU A 5 2.29 -6.54 -21.15
C LEU A 5 2.27 -6.05 -19.70
N THR A 6 2.14 -6.98 -18.75
CA THR A 6 2.15 -6.67 -17.31
C THR A 6 3.49 -6.08 -16.86
N GLY A 7 4.60 -6.54 -17.41
CA GLY A 7 5.92 -5.92 -17.19
C GLY A 7 6.01 -4.47 -17.68
N ARG A 8 5.43 -4.16 -18.84
CA ARG A 8 5.37 -2.77 -19.35
C ARG A 8 4.46 -1.89 -18.49
N ILE A 9 3.29 -2.39 -18.09
CA ILE A 9 2.38 -1.68 -17.17
C ILE A 9 3.09 -1.41 -15.84
N ALA A 10 3.72 -2.42 -15.24
CA ALA A 10 4.45 -2.25 -13.98
C ALA A 10 5.55 -1.17 -14.06
N LYS A 11 6.25 -1.07 -15.21
CA LYS A 11 7.23 -0.01 -15.45
C LYS A 11 6.59 1.38 -15.56
N GLN A 12 5.40 1.49 -16.15
CA GLN A 12 4.66 2.76 -16.19
C GLN A 12 4.17 3.15 -14.80
N GLU A 13 3.57 2.21 -14.06
CA GLU A 13 3.10 2.44 -12.70
C GLU A 13 4.22 2.82 -11.73
N GLY A 14 5.43 2.29 -11.91
CA GLY A 14 6.60 2.70 -11.13
C GLY A 14 6.81 4.22 -11.15
N ARG A 15 6.68 4.87 -12.31
CA ARG A 15 6.83 6.33 -12.45
C ARG A 15 5.69 7.09 -11.77
N HIS A 16 4.47 6.57 -11.80
CA HIS A 16 3.35 7.17 -11.08
C HIS A 16 3.58 7.12 -9.57
N ILE A 17 4.06 5.98 -9.05
CA ILE A 17 4.35 5.82 -7.63
C ILE A 17 5.48 6.77 -7.22
N ASP A 18 6.52 6.95 -8.03
CA ASP A 18 7.61 7.90 -7.75
C ASP A 18 7.08 9.34 -7.64
N PHE A 19 6.22 9.75 -8.58
CA PHE A 19 5.54 11.05 -8.54
C PHE A 19 4.70 11.22 -7.26
N TYR A 20 3.85 10.25 -6.92
CA TYR A 20 3.01 10.33 -5.73
C TYR A 20 3.80 10.38 -4.43
N VAL A 21 4.93 9.66 -4.35
CA VAL A 21 5.82 9.74 -3.18
C VAL A 21 6.46 11.11 -3.07
N ALA A 22 6.92 11.70 -4.18
CA ALA A 22 7.48 13.05 -4.16
C ALA A 22 6.45 14.09 -3.71
N GLU A 23 5.24 14.06 -4.26
CA GLU A 23 4.12 14.92 -3.85
C GLU A 23 3.74 14.72 -2.39
N ALA A 24 3.63 13.47 -1.93
CA ALA A 24 3.32 13.15 -0.54
C ALA A 24 4.37 13.74 0.41
N ARG A 25 5.67 13.61 0.10
CA ARG A 25 6.74 14.21 0.91
C ARG A 25 6.60 15.73 1.01
N CYS A 26 6.38 16.40 -0.12
CA CYS A 26 6.21 17.85 -0.16
C CYS A 26 5.01 18.29 0.70
N ARG A 27 3.84 17.67 0.49
CA ARG A 27 2.60 18.04 1.18
C ARG A 27 2.61 17.70 2.68
N LEU A 28 3.20 16.56 3.05
CA LEU A 28 3.38 16.19 4.46
C LEU A 28 4.38 17.12 5.16
N GLY A 29 5.40 17.59 4.44
CA GLY A 29 6.39 18.55 4.95
C GLY A 29 5.88 19.99 5.06
N ALA A 30 4.83 20.35 4.32
CA ALA A 30 4.31 21.72 4.27
C ALA A 30 3.63 22.19 5.57
N SER A 31 3.24 21.28 6.47
CA SER A 31 2.60 21.64 7.73
C SER A 31 2.85 20.59 8.82
N ARG A 32 3.05 21.05 10.06
CA ARG A 32 3.16 20.17 11.24
C ARG A 32 1.88 19.36 11.49
N ALA A 33 0.72 19.84 11.04
CA ALA A 33 -0.55 19.14 11.22
C ALA A 33 -0.78 18.04 10.18
N ALA A 34 -0.24 18.21 8.96
CA ALA A 34 -0.53 17.32 7.83
C ALA A 34 -0.19 15.84 8.11
N PRO A 35 1.00 15.47 8.63
CA PRO A 35 1.29 14.09 8.97
C PRO A 35 0.36 13.50 10.02
N ARG A 36 -0.07 14.29 11.01
CA ARG A 36 -0.96 13.81 12.09
C ARG A 36 -2.34 13.44 11.55
N ILE A 37 -2.89 14.29 10.68
CA ILE A 37 -4.19 14.08 10.03
C ILE A 37 -4.11 12.86 9.12
N VAL A 38 -3.10 12.79 8.25
CA VAL A 38 -2.93 11.68 7.31
C VAL A 38 -2.69 10.37 8.05
N ARG A 39 -1.84 10.36 9.09
CA ARG A 39 -1.60 9.18 9.92
C ARG A 39 -2.88 8.67 10.56
N SER A 40 -3.72 9.57 11.10
CA SER A 40 -5.03 9.20 11.67
C SER A 40 -5.94 8.60 10.61
N ALA A 41 -6.08 9.26 9.46
CA ALA A 41 -6.90 8.76 8.36
C ALA A 41 -6.43 7.37 7.88
N LEU A 42 -5.13 7.17 7.72
CA LEU A 42 -4.58 5.87 7.31
C LEU A 42 -4.82 4.77 8.34
N ARG A 43 -4.77 5.07 9.64
CA ARG A 43 -5.02 4.07 10.69
C ARG A 43 -6.47 3.61 10.77
N HIS A 44 -7.41 4.50 10.47
CA HIS A 44 -8.83 4.26 10.76
C HIS A 44 -9.68 4.04 9.51
N LEU A 45 -9.30 4.63 8.38
CA LEU A 45 -10.13 4.68 7.18
C LEU A 45 -9.54 3.88 6.02
N TRP A 46 -8.22 3.66 6.01
CA TRP A 46 -7.58 2.93 4.93
C TRP A 46 -7.98 1.46 4.93
N ARG A 47 -8.27 0.94 3.74
CA ARG A 47 -8.57 -0.46 3.47
C ARG A 47 -7.93 -0.84 2.14
N PRO A 48 -7.60 -2.13 1.91
CA PRO A 48 -7.13 -2.59 0.62
C PRO A 48 -8.10 -2.21 -0.51
N VAL A 49 -7.55 -1.85 -1.66
CA VAL A 49 -8.33 -1.54 -2.87
C VAL A 49 -9.22 -2.72 -3.22
N GLY A 50 -10.45 -2.43 -3.65
CA GLY A 50 -11.50 -3.43 -3.88
C GLY A 50 -12.45 -3.60 -2.70
N THR A 51 -12.02 -3.26 -1.47
CA THR A 51 -12.89 -3.35 -0.28
C THR A 51 -14.11 -2.43 -0.43
N GLY A 52 -15.31 -3.01 -0.35
CA GLY A 52 -16.58 -2.28 -0.46
C GLY A 52 -17.06 -2.02 -1.89
N VAL A 53 -16.31 -2.49 -2.89
CA VAL A 53 -16.69 -2.44 -4.32
C VAL A 53 -16.87 -3.86 -4.87
N MET A 54 -15.91 -4.73 -4.59
CA MET A 54 -15.95 -6.15 -4.99
C MET A 54 -16.46 -7.02 -3.84
N PRO A 55 -16.98 -8.23 -4.14
CA PRO A 55 -17.26 -9.23 -3.10
C PRO A 55 -16.03 -9.47 -2.22
N THR A 56 -16.28 -9.72 -0.93
CA THR A 56 -15.21 -9.88 0.06
C THR A 56 -14.33 -11.07 -0.30
N GLU A 57 -14.94 -12.17 -0.70
CA GLU A 57 -14.28 -13.41 -1.12
C GLU A 57 -13.33 -13.20 -2.30
N GLU A 58 -13.66 -12.34 -3.26
CA GLU A 58 -12.78 -12.04 -4.40
C GLU A 58 -11.57 -11.20 -3.95
N THR A 59 -11.81 -10.22 -3.06
CA THR A 59 -10.75 -9.37 -2.53
C THR A 59 -9.79 -10.18 -1.66
N ASP A 60 -10.32 -11.07 -0.82
CA ASP A 60 -9.54 -11.95 0.05
C ASP A 60 -8.75 -12.98 -0.77
N PHE A 61 -9.36 -13.54 -1.82
CA PHE A 61 -8.66 -14.41 -2.76
C PHE A 61 -7.43 -13.71 -3.38
N VAL A 62 -7.59 -12.48 -3.90
CA VAL A 62 -6.47 -11.76 -4.53
C VAL A 62 -5.37 -11.45 -3.51
N ILE A 63 -5.73 -11.01 -2.30
CA ILE A 63 -4.77 -10.72 -1.23
C ILE A 63 -4.00 -11.99 -0.84
N HIS A 64 -4.70 -13.10 -0.65
CA HIS A 64 -4.08 -14.38 -0.32
C HIS A 64 -3.21 -14.91 -1.47
N HIS A 65 -3.68 -14.81 -2.71
CA HIS A 65 -2.94 -15.26 -3.88
C HIS A 65 -1.63 -14.47 -4.06
N LEU A 66 -1.65 -13.15 -3.85
CA LEU A 66 -0.48 -12.30 -4.02
C LEU A 66 0.50 -12.34 -2.84
N PHE A 67 0.00 -12.51 -1.61
CA PHE A 67 0.80 -12.31 -0.39
C PHE A 67 0.80 -13.50 0.59
N GLY A 68 0.09 -14.59 0.29
CA GLY A 68 0.02 -15.77 1.16
C GLY A 68 1.23 -16.71 1.04
N GLY A 69 2.03 -16.57 -0.02
CA GLY A 69 3.24 -17.38 -0.25
C GLY A 69 4.47 -16.93 0.55
N PRO A 70 5.58 -17.69 0.47
CA PRO A 70 6.83 -17.39 1.19
C PRO A 70 7.39 -15.97 0.96
N ASP A 71 7.18 -15.44 -0.25
CA ASP A 71 7.65 -14.10 -0.64
C ASP A 71 6.70 -12.97 -0.22
N GLY A 72 5.49 -13.28 0.23
CA GLY A 72 4.48 -12.29 0.58
C GLY A 72 4.88 -11.39 1.75
N GLY A 73 5.48 -11.98 2.79
CA GLY A 73 6.01 -11.22 3.95
C GLY A 73 7.09 -10.19 3.55
N PRO A 74 8.15 -10.61 2.84
CA PRO A 74 9.15 -9.69 2.30
C PRO A 74 8.57 -8.60 1.38
N PHE A 75 7.60 -8.96 0.53
CA PHE A 75 6.99 -8.03 -0.42
C PHE A 75 6.11 -6.98 0.28
N THR A 76 5.22 -7.39 1.17
CA THR A 76 4.38 -6.49 1.97
C THR A 76 5.23 -5.54 2.82
N SER A 77 6.30 -6.06 3.44
CA SER A 77 7.26 -5.26 4.20
C SER A 77 7.98 -4.22 3.34
N ARG A 78 8.26 -4.53 2.08
CA ARG A 78 8.87 -3.57 1.13
C ARG A 78 7.93 -2.41 0.83
N ILE A 79 6.63 -2.67 0.68
CA ILE A 79 5.63 -1.62 0.46
C ILE A 79 5.52 -0.75 1.71
N ASP A 80 5.38 -1.36 2.89
CA ASP A 80 5.29 -0.62 4.15
C ASP A 80 6.51 0.28 4.39
N ARG A 81 7.74 -0.19 4.11
CA ARG A 81 8.96 0.65 4.21
C ARG A 81 8.91 1.91 3.33
N ARG A 82 8.22 1.86 2.20
CA ARG A 82 8.08 3.03 1.31
C ARG A 82 7.16 4.08 1.94
N ILE A 83 6.12 3.64 2.64
CA ILE A 83 5.20 4.50 3.41
C ILE A 83 5.92 5.04 4.65
N ASP A 84 6.67 4.19 5.35
CA ASP A 84 7.47 4.60 6.51
C ASP A 84 8.48 5.69 6.17
N GLY A 85 8.97 5.73 4.93
CA GLY A 85 9.87 6.79 4.47
C GLY A 85 9.20 8.17 4.36
N LEU A 86 7.88 8.29 4.44
CA LEU A 86 7.14 9.55 4.34
C LEU A 86 7.08 10.26 5.71
N PRO A 87 7.22 11.60 5.77
CA PRO A 87 7.29 12.34 7.03
C PRO A 87 6.10 12.05 7.96
N GLY A 88 6.38 11.48 9.14
CA GLY A 88 5.38 11.25 10.20
C GLY A 88 4.48 10.02 9.99
N LEU A 89 4.75 9.20 8.97
CA LEU A 89 3.98 7.99 8.65
C LEU A 89 4.71 6.68 9.02
N GLU A 90 5.75 6.76 9.85
CA GLU A 90 6.59 5.63 10.24
C GLU A 90 5.81 4.61 11.08
N GLY A 91 6.06 3.33 10.84
CA GLY A 91 5.59 2.22 11.67
C GLY A 91 4.08 2.01 11.61
N LEU A 92 3.43 2.38 10.49
CA LEU A 92 2.01 2.12 10.31
C LEU A 92 1.73 0.65 9.99
N GLY A 93 2.61 -0.03 9.25
CA GLY A 93 2.46 -1.44 8.89
C GLY A 93 1.13 -1.75 8.19
N LEU A 94 0.65 -0.84 7.32
CA LEU A 94 -0.68 -0.88 6.74
C LEU A 94 -0.91 -2.14 5.92
N ILE A 95 0.02 -2.46 5.02
CA ILE A 95 -0.15 -3.55 4.09
C ILE A 95 -0.04 -4.87 4.83
N ARG A 96 1.02 -5.03 5.63
CA ARG A 96 1.20 -6.24 6.45
C ARG A 96 -0.01 -6.46 7.37
N GLY A 97 -0.47 -5.41 8.06
CA GLY A 97 -1.62 -5.50 8.94
C GLY A 97 -2.90 -5.94 8.24
N ALA A 98 -3.18 -5.40 7.04
CA ALA A 98 -4.35 -5.79 6.27
C ALA A 98 -4.29 -7.21 5.71
N VAL A 99 -3.10 -7.70 5.36
CA VAL A 99 -2.89 -9.09 4.94
C VAL A 99 -3.09 -10.04 6.12
N THR A 100 -2.49 -9.75 7.28
CA THR A 100 -2.66 -10.58 8.49
C THR A 100 -4.11 -10.62 8.97
N ALA A 101 -4.82 -9.48 8.95
CA ALA A 101 -6.21 -9.42 9.40
C ALA A 101 -7.21 -10.23 8.54
N ARG A 102 -6.81 -10.63 7.32
CA ARG A 102 -7.61 -11.45 6.38
C ARG A 102 -7.13 -12.88 6.27
N ALA A 103 -5.96 -13.19 6.83
CA ALA A 103 -5.44 -14.54 6.91
C ALA A 103 -5.91 -15.30 8.16
N ALA A 104 -6.55 -14.59 9.10
CA ALA A 104 -7.19 -15.13 10.31
C ALA A 104 -8.69 -15.34 10.08
#